data_AF-A0A2Z6RXX1-F1
#
_entry.id   AF-A0A2Z6RXX1-F1
#
_cell.length_a   1.000
_cell.length_b   1.000
_cell.length_c   1.000
_cell.angle_alpha   90.00
_cell.angle_beta   90.00
_cell.angle_gamma   90.00
#
_symmetry.space_group_name_H-M   'P 1'
#
loop_
_entity.id
_entity.type
_entity.pdbx_description
1 polymer ?
#
loop_
_entity_poly.entity_id
_entity_poly.type
_entity_poly.pdbx_seq_one_letter_code
_entity_poly.pdbx_strand_id
1 'polypeptide(L)'
;MSITLLCLAKGNTTVNAFPVHIDKNSLVGDLKDAIKAKKAPEFDNFPADRLKLWKVEIGGDHLDDQLKNLTLNDDNKLFAINEIGDYWSEKPPKKHIHVLVEPPASTSASDEVLELREKLSVMQFYFYFCLLM
;
A
#
# COMPACT_ATOMS: atom_id res chain seq x y z
N MET A 1 3.26 -20.72 -15.37
CA MET A 1 3.39 -19.73 -16.47
C MET A 1 3.60 -18.36 -15.82
N SER A 2 4.64 -17.60 -16.17
CA SER A 2 4.91 -16.32 -15.48
C SER A 2 4.07 -15.14 -15.97
N ILE A 3 3.71 -14.25 -15.05
CA ILE A 3 3.06 -12.97 -15.31
C ILE A 3 3.89 -11.83 -14.70
N THR A 4 3.78 -10.64 -15.29
CA THR A 4 4.36 -9.41 -14.74
C THR A 4 3.23 -8.49 -14.34
N LEU A 5 3.20 -8.11 -13.07
CA LEU A 5 2.21 -7.20 -12.50
C LEU A 5 2.91 -5.89 -12.16
N LEU A 6 2.33 -4.76 -12.59
CA LEU A 6 2.76 -3.45 -12.12
C LEU A 6 2.00 -3.11 -10.85
N CYS A 7 2.76 -2.96 -9.77
CA CYS A 7 2.26 -2.68 -8.43
C CYS A 7 2.48 -1.20 -8.10
N LEU A 8 1.56 -0.61 -7.35
CA LEU A 8 1.70 0.75 -6.82
C LEU A 8 1.27 0.76 -5.36
N ALA A 9 2.06 1.41 -4.50
CA ALA A 9 1.64 1.62 -3.12
C ALA A 9 0.57 2.73 -3.04
N LYS A 10 -0.49 2.50 -2.27
CA LYS A 10 -1.57 3.47 -2.07
C LYS A 10 -1.01 4.74 -1.44
N GLY A 11 -1.36 5.89 -2.01
CA GLY A 11 -0.82 7.21 -1.61
C GLY A 11 0.42 7.64 -2.38
N ASN A 12 1.03 6.75 -3.18
CA ASN A 12 2.14 7.10 -4.05
C ASN A 12 1.66 7.47 -5.46
N THR A 13 2.48 8.24 -6.17
CA THR A 13 2.28 8.60 -7.58
C THR A 13 2.77 7.49 -8.52
N THR A 14 2.26 7.49 -9.76
CA THR A 14 2.59 6.47 -10.78
C THR A 14 4.08 6.31 -11.08
N VAL A 15 4.90 7.34 -10.90
CA VAL A 15 6.37 7.26 -11.04
C VAL A 15 7.00 6.25 -10.08
N ASN A 16 6.33 5.93 -8.97
CA ASN A 16 6.77 4.95 -7.98
C ASN A 16 6.20 3.56 -8.21
N ALA A 17 5.50 3.33 -9.32
CA ALA A 17 5.04 2.00 -9.68
C ALA A 17 6.23 1.09 -10.00
N PHE A 18 6.12 -0.19 -9.61
CA PHE A 18 7.20 -1.15 -9.75
C PHE A 18 6.69 -2.49 -10.30
N PRO A 19 7.47 -3.17 -11.14
CA PRO A 19 7.12 -4.48 -11.65
C PRO A 19 7.43 -5.58 -10.64
N VAL A 20 6.53 -6.55 -10.53
CA VAL A 20 6.73 -7.83 -9.84
C VAL A 20 6.53 -8.96 -10.85
N HIS A 21 7.48 -9.88 -10.90
CA HIS A 21 7.42 -11.08 -11.73
C HIS A 21 7.07 -12.27 -10.85
N ILE A 22 6.01 -13.00 -11.19
CA ILE A 22 5.51 -14.11 -10.38
C ILE A 22 4.91 -15.20 -11.30
N ASP A 23 4.88 -16.45 -10.85
CA ASP A 23 4.16 -17.50 -11.57
C ASP A 23 2.64 -17.37 -11.35
N LYS A 24 1.86 -17.70 -12.38
CA LYS A 24 0.40 -17.73 -12.29
C LYS A 24 -0.11 -18.76 -11.28
N ASN A 25 0.63 -19.86 -11.07
CA ASN A 25 0.26 -20.91 -10.11
C ASN A 25 0.76 -20.58 -8.68
N SER A 26 1.49 -19.49 -8.49
CA SER A 26 1.84 -19.01 -7.16
C SER A 26 0.61 -18.42 -6.47
N LEU A 27 0.65 -18.41 -5.14
CA LEU A 27 -0.41 -17.81 -4.35
C LEU A 27 -0.25 -16.30 -4.26
N VAL A 28 -1.35 -15.60 -3.95
CA VAL A 28 -1.29 -14.18 -3.58
C VAL A 28 -0.42 -13.96 -2.33
N GLY A 29 -0.26 -14.97 -1.46
CA GLY A 29 0.72 -14.94 -0.37
C GLY A 29 2.15 -14.68 -0.89
N ASP A 30 2.59 -15.44 -1.89
CA ASP A 30 3.91 -15.28 -2.51
C ASP A 30 4.08 -13.90 -3.17
N LEU A 31 2.98 -13.35 -3.73
CA LEU A 31 2.97 -11.99 -4.27
C LEU A 31 3.23 -10.94 -3.19
N LYS A 32 2.65 -11.10 -1.99
CA LYS A 32 2.89 -10.18 -0.86
C LYS A 32 4.36 -10.19 -0.45
N ASP A 33 4.98 -11.37 -0.38
CA ASP A 33 6.41 -11.49 -0.05
C ASP A 33 7.30 -10.84 -1.13
N ALA A 34 6.99 -11.08 -2.41
CA ALA A 34 7.72 -10.47 -3.52
C ALA A 34 7.59 -8.94 -3.53
N ILE A 35 6.41 -8.41 -3.22
CA ILE A 35 6.18 -6.96 -3.08
C ILE A 35 7.01 -6.39 -1.92
N LYS A 36 6.98 -7.04 -0.76
CA LYS A 36 7.74 -6.61 0.41
C LYS A 36 9.24 -6.58 0.10
N ALA A 37 9.78 -7.64 -0.49
CA ALA A 37 11.19 -7.70 -0.90
C ALA A 37 11.58 -6.60 -1.89
N LYS A 38 10.67 -6.23 -2.81
CA LYS A 38 10.91 -5.17 -3.78
C LYS A 38 10.92 -3.77 -3.15
N LYS A 39 10.17 -3.57 -2.07
CA LYS A 39 10.01 -2.28 -1.38
C LYS A 39 10.85 -2.18 -0.10
N ALA A 40 11.70 -3.15 0.19
CA ALA A 40 12.65 -3.03 1.30
C ALA A 40 13.56 -1.80 1.11
N PRO A 41 13.82 -1.00 2.17
CA PRO A 41 13.43 -1.25 3.56
C PRO A 41 12.05 -0.68 3.98
N GLU A 42 11.35 0.02 3.08
CA GLU A 42 10.09 0.73 3.38
C GLU A 42 9.02 -0.18 4.01
N PHE A 43 8.95 -1.45 3.60
CA PHE A 43 7.96 -2.42 4.08
C PHE A 43 8.52 -3.42 5.11
N ASP A 44 9.71 -3.20 5.65
CA ASP A 44 10.35 -4.18 6.56
C ASP A 44 9.72 -4.21 7.96
N ASN A 45 9.08 -3.10 8.37
CA ASN A 45 8.52 -2.89 9.71
C ASN A 45 7.29 -3.76 10.04
N PHE A 46 6.77 -4.52 9.09
CA PHE A 46 5.61 -5.38 9.31
C PHE A 46 5.71 -6.65 8.45
N PRO A 47 5.12 -7.78 8.88
CA PRO A 47 5.10 -9.00 8.07
C PRO A 47 4.22 -8.85 6.82
N ALA A 48 4.54 -9.59 5.75
CA ALA A 48 3.94 -9.39 4.43
C ALA A 48 2.43 -9.69 4.41
N ASP A 49 1.94 -10.57 5.28
CA ASP A 49 0.52 -10.92 5.43
C ASP A 49 -0.35 -9.69 5.75
N ARG A 50 0.21 -8.68 6.44
CA ARG A 50 -0.47 -7.41 6.75
C ARG A 50 -0.69 -6.50 5.55
N LEU A 51 -0.04 -6.76 4.41
CA LEU A 51 -0.34 -6.05 3.16
C LEU A 51 -1.76 -6.40 2.69
N LYS A 52 -2.54 -5.37 2.37
CA LYS A 52 -3.79 -5.53 1.62
C LYS A 52 -3.49 -5.27 0.15
N LEU A 53 -3.88 -6.20 -0.71
CA LEU A 53 -3.67 -6.09 -2.14
C LEU A 53 -5.02 -6.02 -2.84
N TRP A 54 -5.12 -5.15 -3.84
CA TRP A 54 -6.32 -4.94 -4.62
C TRP A 54 -6.01 -5.09 -6.11
N LYS A 55 -6.80 -5.88 -6.83
CA LYS A 55 -6.79 -5.94 -8.28
C LYS A 55 -7.38 -4.65 -8.83
N VAL A 56 -6.62 -3.98 -9.67
CA VAL A 56 -7.05 -2.75 -10.34
C VAL A 56 -6.63 -2.81 -11.80
N GLU A 57 -7.28 -2.02 -12.64
CA GLU A 57 -6.91 -1.85 -14.03
C GLU A 57 -6.97 -0.36 -14.34
N ILE A 58 -5.88 0.34 -14.00
CA ILE A 58 -5.81 1.80 -14.16
C ILE A 58 -4.74 2.09 -15.18
N GLY A 59 -5.11 2.77 -16.26
CA GLY A 59 -4.19 3.22 -17.31
C GLY A 59 -4.67 4.50 -17.98
N GLY A 60 -3.83 5.02 -18.89
CA GLY A 60 -4.12 6.22 -19.68
C GLY A 60 -3.42 7.49 -19.19
N ASP A 61 -3.75 8.63 -19.82
CA ASP A 61 -3.05 9.90 -19.64
C ASP A 61 -3.31 10.58 -18.27
N HIS A 62 -4.35 10.15 -17.55
CA HIS A 62 -4.79 10.72 -16.27
C HIS A 62 -4.82 9.67 -15.14
N LEU A 63 -3.76 8.87 -15.03
CA LEU A 63 -3.65 7.81 -14.02
C LEU A 63 -3.79 8.32 -12.57
N ASP A 64 -3.13 9.44 -12.22
CA ASP A 64 -3.11 9.92 -10.83
C ASP A 64 -4.49 10.41 -10.36
N ASP A 65 -5.32 10.94 -11.26
CA ASP A 65 -6.68 11.38 -10.91
C ASP A 65 -7.65 10.20 -10.77
N GLN A 66 -7.47 9.15 -11.58
CA GLN A 66 -8.21 7.90 -11.40
C GLN A 66 -7.87 7.23 -10.07
N LEU A 67 -6.61 7.31 -9.64
CA LEU A 67 -6.18 6.73 -8.37
C LEU A 67 -6.83 7.44 -7.16
N LYS A 68 -7.00 8.76 -7.23
CA LYS A 68 -7.68 9.55 -6.18
C LYS A 68 -9.16 9.23 -6.05
N ASN A 69 -9.81 8.96 -7.18
CA ASN A 69 -11.25 8.66 -7.23
C ASN A 69 -11.56 7.16 -7.16
N LEU A 70 -10.55 6.31 -6.94
CA LEU A 70 -10.71 4.87 -6.96
C LEU A 70 -11.49 4.38 -5.72
N THR A 71 -12.68 3.85 -5.96
CA THR A 71 -13.44 3.13 -4.94
C THR A 71 -13.01 1.67 -4.91
N LEU A 72 -12.41 1.25 -3.79
CA LEU A 72 -12.01 -0.14 -3.56
C LEU A 72 -13.17 -0.91 -2.93
N ASN A 73 -13.73 -1.85 -3.70
CA ASN A 73 -14.75 -2.78 -3.22
C ASN A 73 -14.11 -4.11 -2.84
N ASP A 74 -14.71 -4.83 -1.89
CA ASP A 74 -14.20 -6.14 -1.43
C ASP A 74 -14.05 -7.17 -2.56
N ASP A 75 -14.84 -7.04 -3.64
CA ASP A 75 -14.73 -7.90 -4.84
C ASP A 75 -13.38 -7.78 -5.55
N ASN A 76 -12.71 -6.63 -5.42
CA ASN A 76 -11.39 -6.39 -6.01
C ASN A 76 -10.25 -6.85 -5.10
N LYS A 77 -10.54 -7.35 -3.91
CA LYS A 77 -9.52 -7.74 -2.94
C LYS A 77 -8.85 -9.05 -3.34
N LEU A 78 -7.52 -9.08 -3.27
CA LEU A 78 -6.74 -10.29 -3.50
C LEU A 78 -6.58 -11.06 -2.19
N PHE A 79 -7.06 -12.30 -2.17
CA PHE A 79 -6.98 -13.17 -1.01
C PHE A 79 -5.75 -14.07 -1.10
N ALA A 80 -5.02 -14.19 0.01
CA ALA A 80 -3.73 -14.90 0.07
C ALA A 80 -3.81 -16.38 -0.36
N ILE A 81 -4.98 -17.01 -0.25
CA ILE A 81 -5.22 -18.42 -0.56
C ILE A 81 -5.47 -18.70 -2.05
N ASN A 82 -5.72 -17.66 -2.84
CA ASN A 82 -6.04 -17.81 -4.27
C ASN A 82 -4.76 -17.75 -5.10
N GLU A 83 -4.78 -18.41 -6.25
CA GLU A 83 -3.67 -18.36 -7.20
C GLU A 83 -3.71 -17.04 -7.99
N ILE A 84 -2.55 -16.60 -8.47
CA ILE A 84 -2.46 -15.42 -9.33
C ILE A 84 -3.26 -15.63 -10.64
N GLY A 85 -3.28 -16.85 -11.17
CA GLY A 85 -4.02 -17.23 -12.36
C GLY A 85 -5.54 -17.02 -12.26
N ASP A 86 -6.09 -17.13 -11.05
CA ASP A 86 -7.54 -16.94 -10.80
C ASP A 86 -7.97 -15.49 -11.08
N TYR A 87 -7.06 -14.54 -10.83
CA TYR A 87 -7.32 -13.11 -11.03
C TYR A 87 -6.91 -12.62 -12.42
N TRP A 88 -5.89 -13.23 -13.02
CA TRP A 88 -5.35 -12.88 -14.33
C TRP A 88 -5.25 -14.10 -15.24
N SER A 89 -6.42 -14.61 -15.63
CA SER A 89 -6.54 -15.72 -16.58
C SER A 89 -5.94 -15.33 -17.93
N GLU A 90 -6.23 -14.11 -18.39
CA GLU A 90 -5.62 -13.50 -19.57
C GLU A 90 -4.36 -12.70 -19.22
N LYS A 91 -3.62 -12.30 -20.26
CA LYS A 91 -2.44 -11.43 -20.07
C LYS A 91 -2.93 -10.00 -19.84
N PRO A 92 -2.54 -9.35 -18.73
CA PRO A 92 -3.08 -8.05 -18.44
C PRO A 92 -2.49 -6.96 -19.37
N PRO A 93 -3.19 -5.82 -19.52
CA PRO A 93 -2.75 -4.74 -20.39
C PRO A 93 -1.40 -4.14 -20.00
N LYS A 94 -0.58 -3.79 -21.00
CA LYS A 94 0.68 -3.08 -20.75
C LYS A 94 0.42 -1.64 -20.31
N LYS A 95 1.36 -1.05 -19.56
CA LYS A 95 1.30 0.35 -19.09
C LYS A 95 0.11 0.66 -18.16
N HIS A 96 -0.45 -0.36 -17.50
CA HIS A 96 -1.52 -0.20 -16.51
C HIS A 96 -1.01 -0.58 -15.13
N ILE A 97 -1.52 0.05 -14.07
CA ILE A 97 -1.38 -0.46 -12.71
C ILE A 97 -2.34 -1.64 -12.56
N HIS A 98 -1.80 -2.75 -12.07
CA HIS A 98 -2.49 -4.02 -11.94
C HIS A 98 -2.86 -4.33 -10.49
N VAL A 99 -2.00 -3.90 -9.57
CA VAL A 99 -2.13 -4.18 -8.14
C VAL A 99 -1.91 -2.89 -7.36
N LEU A 100 -2.90 -2.51 -6.55
CA LEU A 100 -2.73 -1.49 -5.54
C LEU A 100 -2.34 -2.16 -4.21
N VAL A 101 -1.25 -1.68 -3.62
CA VAL A 101 -0.67 -2.19 -2.38
C VAL A 101 -1.00 -1.21 -1.26
N GLU A 102 -1.82 -1.64 -0.31
CA GLU A 102 -2.13 -0.84 0.88
C GLU A 102 -1.36 -1.43 2.07
N PRO A 103 -0.30 -0.74 2.54
CA PRO A 103 0.38 -1.14 3.76
C PRO A 103 -0.55 -0.97 4.98
N PRO A 104 -0.30 -1.68 6.09
CA PRO A 104 -1.01 -1.41 7.33
C PRO A 104 -0.79 0.07 7.71
N ALA A 105 -1.80 0.69 8.33
CA ALA A 105 -1.64 2.04 8.86
C ALA A 105 -0.38 2.09 9.74
N SER A 106 0.59 2.89 9.32
CA SER A 106 1.84 3.09 10.04
C SER A 106 1.51 3.75 11.38
N THR A 107 1.83 3.07 12.47
CA THR A 107 1.74 3.66 13.82
C THR A 107 2.67 4.85 14.00
N SER A 108 3.67 5.07 13.12
CA SER A 108 4.60 6.20 13.24
C SER A 108 3.91 7.57 13.21
N ALA A 109 2.84 7.74 12.43
CA ALA A 109 2.06 8.98 12.45
C ALA A 109 1.31 9.15 13.78
N SER A 110 0.89 8.06 14.42
CA SER A 110 0.31 8.12 15.76
C SER A 110 1.37 8.42 16.81
N ASP A 111 2.55 7.81 16.70
CA ASP A 111 3.64 7.98 17.66
C ASP A 111 4.21 9.41 17.63
N GLU A 112 4.43 9.97 16.42
CA GLU A 112 4.81 11.38 16.26
C GLU A 112 3.71 12.34 16.74
N VAL A 113 2.44 12.03 16.46
CA VAL A 113 1.30 12.82 16.95
C VAL A 113 1.16 12.73 18.47
N LEU A 114 1.46 11.58 19.08
CA LEU A 114 1.47 11.39 20.53
C LEU A 114 2.60 12.20 21.17
N GLU A 115 3.82 12.16 20.62
CA GLU A 115 4.92 13.02 21.09
C GLU A 115 4.59 14.50 20.98
N LEU A 116 4.00 14.93 19.85
CA LEU A 116 3.60 16.31 19.65
C LEU A 116 2.50 16.73 20.65
N ARG A 117 1.55 15.83 20.96
CA ARG A 117 0.52 16.06 21.97
C ARG A 117 1.08 16.19 23.37
N GLU A 118 2.03 15.35 23.76
CA GLU A 118 2.72 15.47 25.06
C GLU A 118 3.49 16.79 25.16
N LYS A 119 4.26 17.14 24.12
CA LYS A 119 4.99 18.42 24.06
C LYS A 119 4.03 19.62 24.17
N LEU A 120 2.87 19.56 23.50
CA LEU A 120 1.86 20.62 23.57
C LEU A 120 1.22 20.70 24.96
N SER A 121 0.95 19.57 25.60
CA SER A 121 0.41 19.50 26.96
C SER A 121 1.36 20.12 27.99
N VAL A 122 2.66 19.79 27.90
CA VAL A 122 3.69 20.40 28.75
C VAL A 122 3.74 21.91 28.53
N MET A 123 3.75 22.37 27.28
CA MET A 123 3.81 23.81 26.97
C MET A 123 2.57 24.56 27.46
N GLN A 124 1.37 23.97 27.36
CA GLN A 124 0.15 24.55 27.93
C GLN A 124 0.20 24.64 29.45
N PHE A 125 0.70 23.60 30.13
CA PHE A 125 0.84 23.59 31.58
C PHE A 125 1.81 24.68 32.06
N TYR A 126 2.96 24.82 31.38
CA TYR A 126 3.91 25.91 31.66
C TYR A 126 3.28 27.29 31.45
N PHE A 127 2.56 27.49 30.37
CA PHE A 127 1.88 28.76 30.10
C PHE A 127 0.87 29.12 31.20
N TYR A 128 0.07 28.13 31.63
CA TYR A 128 -0.91 28.33 32.71
C TYR A 128 -0.25 28.62 34.06
N PHE A 129 0.85 27.92 34.38
CA PHE A 129 1.64 28.16 35.59
C PHE A 129 2.26 29.56 35.61
N CYS A 130 2.83 30.03 34.49
CA CYS A 130 3.39 31.38 34.38
C CYS A 130 2.34 32.49 34.47
N LEU A 131 1.08 32.24 34.11
CA LEU A 131 0.00 33.24 34.18
C LEU A 131 -0.59 33.40 35.60
N LEU A 132 -0.33 32.42 36.48
CA LEU A 132 -0.83 32.36 37.86
C LEU A 132 0.18 32.87 38.90
N MET A 133 1.42 33.15 38.50
CA MET A 133 2.46 33.81 39.31
C MET A 133 2.49 35.31 39.01
#